data_AF-A0A8H8M669-F1
#
_entry.id   AF-A0A8H8M669-F1
#
_cell.length_a   1.000
_cell.length_b   1.000
_cell.length_c   1.000
_cell.angle_alpha   90.00
_cell.angle_beta   90.00
_cell.angle_gamma   90.00
#
_symmetry.space_group_name_H-M   'P 1'
#
loop_
_entity.id
_entity.type
_entity.pdbx_description
1 polymer ?
#
loop_
_entity_poly.entity_id
_entity_poly.type
_entity_poly.pdbx_seq_one_letter_code
_entity_poly.pdbx_strand_id
1 'polypeptide(L)'
;MAPHTTAVTKAFIIALKKMGLSDREVARRVTTKLQEVSHTTVANVMRNCKKGLPINQEAPRSGRPNKLTLQDAHYAVICIHRSRYPNAAHVQRTSFPQISARTLQQYLHRNGLRAYHSRKVPMLKDEAQLVRFRWARERLFWSQARWDDTIFSDESRIELFGPNGPPVHWRRPEESAYNP
;
A
#
# COMPACT_ATOMS: atom_id res chain seq x y z
N MET A 1 -18.43 -20.97 -5.19
CA MET A 1 -18.98 -21.65 -6.39
C MET A 1 -17.90 -22.57 -6.97
N ALA A 2 -18.23 -23.61 -7.74
CA ALA A 2 -17.24 -24.55 -8.30
C ALA A 2 -16.13 -23.76 -9.04
N PRO A 3 -14.88 -23.77 -8.52
CA PRO A 3 -13.87 -22.78 -8.90
C PRO A 3 -13.31 -23.01 -10.30
N HIS A 4 -13.32 -24.26 -10.77
CA HIS A 4 -12.78 -24.61 -12.08
C HIS A 4 -13.82 -24.57 -13.20
N THR A 5 -15.09 -24.27 -12.91
CA THR A 5 -16.16 -24.25 -13.91
C THR A 5 -16.42 -22.83 -14.40
N THR A 6 -16.30 -22.61 -15.71
CA THR A 6 -16.52 -21.28 -16.31
C THR A 6 -17.98 -20.83 -16.17
N ALA A 7 -18.21 -19.52 -16.24
CA ALA A 7 -19.55 -18.93 -16.17
C ALA A 7 -20.49 -19.50 -17.25
N VAL A 8 -19.98 -19.70 -18.47
CA VAL A 8 -20.71 -20.29 -19.60
C VAL A 8 -21.13 -21.72 -19.30
N THR A 9 -20.20 -22.54 -18.80
CA THR A 9 -20.50 -23.93 -18.42
C THR A 9 -21.55 -23.99 -17.31
N LYS A 10 -21.49 -23.10 -16.32
CA LYS A 10 -22.51 -23.00 -15.27
C LYS A 10 -23.88 -22.61 -15.82
N ALA A 11 -23.95 -21.65 -16.74
CA ALA A 11 -25.21 -21.25 -17.39
C ALA A 11 -25.80 -22.41 -18.22
N PHE A 12 -24.96 -23.14 -18.95
CA PHE A 12 -25.37 -24.29 -19.74
C PHE A 12 -25.92 -25.43 -18.86
N ILE A 13 -25.26 -25.72 -17.73
CA ILE A 13 -25.77 -26.65 -16.71
C ILE A 13 -27.16 -26.25 -16.23
N ILE A 14 -27.37 -24.96 -15.93
CA ILE A 14 -28.66 -24.45 -15.44
C ILE A 14 -29.75 -24.59 -16.53
N ALA A 15 -29.43 -24.28 -17.78
CA ALA A 15 -30.35 -24.43 -18.90
C ALA A 15 -30.78 -25.90 -19.10
N LEU A 16 -29.82 -26.83 -19.13
CA LEU A 16 -30.10 -28.27 -19.23
C LEU A 16 -30.91 -28.78 -18.04
N LYS A 17 -30.70 -28.22 -16.85
CA LYS A 17 -31.50 -28.58 -15.68
C LYS A 17 -32.91 -28.06 -15.68
N LYS A 18 -33.17 -26.89 -16.27
CA LYS A 18 -34.53 -26.42 -16.51
C LYS A 18 -35.31 -27.32 -17.48
N MET A 19 -34.62 -28.08 -18.34
CA MET A 19 -35.22 -29.07 -19.24
C MET A 19 -35.52 -30.43 -18.56
N GLY A 20 -35.31 -30.58 -17.24
CA GLY A 20 -35.67 -31.79 -16.49
C GLY A 20 -34.69 -32.96 -16.63
N LEU A 21 -33.51 -32.76 -17.25
CA LEU A 21 -32.49 -33.81 -17.42
C LEU A 21 -31.87 -34.24 -16.07
N SER A 22 -31.40 -35.49 -15.95
CA SER A 22 -30.72 -35.98 -14.74
C SER A 22 -29.31 -35.38 -14.57
N ASP A 23 -28.76 -35.38 -13.34
CA ASP A 23 -27.42 -34.80 -13.07
C ASP A 23 -26.31 -35.48 -13.90
N ARG A 24 -26.42 -36.81 -14.07
CA ARG A 24 -25.47 -37.61 -14.86
C ARG A 24 -25.56 -37.28 -16.35
N GLU A 25 -26.76 -37.12 -16.88
CA GLU A 25 -26.95 -36.79 -18.30
C GLU A 25 -26.51 -35.35 -18.61
N VAL A 26 -26.78 -34.40 -17.70
CA VAL A 26 -26.26 -33.03 -17.81
C VAL A 26 -24.74 -33.03 -17.82
N ALA A 27 -24.10 -33.75 -16.89
CA ALA A 27 -22.64 -33.86 -16.84
C ALA A 27 -22.07 -34.44 -18.14
N ARG A 28 -22.67 -35.51 -18.69
CA ARG A 28 -22.25 -36.11 -19.96
C ARG A 28 -22.29 -35.08 -21.11
N ARG A 29 -23.42 -34.37 -21.27
CA ARG A 29 -23.59 -33.36 -22.34
C ARG A 29 -22.65 -32.18 -22.21
N VAL A 30 -22.39 -31.74 -20.98
CA VAL A 30 -21.46 -30.64 -20.68
C VAL A 30 -20.02 -31.07 -20.99
N THR A 31 -19.64 -32.29 -20.61
CA THR A 31 -18.33 -32.88 -20.92
C THR A 31 -18.10 -33.03 -22.42
N THR A 32 -19.11 -33.47 -23.18
CA THR A 32 -18.98 -33.61 -24.63
C THR A 32 -18.84 -32.27 -25.37
N LYS A 33 -19.46 -31.19 -24.88
CA LYS A 33 -19.53 -29.91 -25.62
C LYS A 33 -18.60 -28.82 -25.13
N LEU A 34 -18.28 -28.78 -23.83
CA LEU A 34 -17.65 -27.61 -23.21
C LEU A 34 -16.43 -27.97 -22.37
N GLN A 35 -16.64 -28.72 -21.29
CA GLN A 35 -15.64 -28.91 -20.25
C GLN A 35 -15.95 -30.18 -19.47
N GLU A 36 -14.93 -30.95 -19.11
CA GLU A 36 -15.08 -32.11 -18.23
C GLU A 36 -15.67 -31.70 -16.86
N VAL A 37 -16.85 -32.23 -16.55
CA VAL A 37 -17.59 -31.89 -15.33
C VAL A 37 -18.19 -33.16 -14.73
N SER A 38 -18.00 -33.35 -13.42
CA SER A 38 -18.66 -34.42 -12.67
C SER A 38 -20.13 -34.08 -12.36
N HIS A 39 -20.98 -35.10 -12.28
CA HIS A 39 -22.37 -34.95 -11.84
C HIS A 39 -22.51 -34.30 -10.45
N THR A 40 -21.51 -34.44 -9.56
CA THR A 40 -21.48 -33.76 -8.26
C THR A 40 -21.33 -32.24 -8.42
N THR A 41 -20.57 -31.80 -9.42
CA THR A 41 -20.43 -30.37 -9.76
C THR A 41 -21.75 -29.81 -10.28
N VAL A 42 -22.49 -30.56 -11.10
CA VAL A 42 -23.85 -30.19 -11.55
C VAL A 42 -24.77 -29.97 -10.35
N ALA A 43 -24.79 -30.92 -9.40
CA ALA A 43 -25.58 -30.80 -8.17
C ALA A 43 -25.16 -29.57 -7.33
N ASN A 44 -23.86 -29.32 -7.20
CA ASN A 44 -23.32 -28.17 -6.46
C ASN A 44 -23.67 -26.83 -7.12
N VAL A 45 -23.63 -26.74 -8.46
CA VAL A 45 -24.05 -25.56 -9.22
C VAL A 45 -25.53 -25.28 -8.98
N MET A 46 -26.40 -26.29 -9.08
CA MET A 46 -27.83 -26.13 -8.81
C MET A 46 -28.12 -25.76 -7.36
N ARG A 47 -27.40 -26.33 -6.39
CA ARG A 47 -27.53 -25.96 -4.97
C ARG A 47 -27.16 -24.49 -4.74
N ASN A 48 -26.09 -24.01 -5.36
CA ASN A 48 -25.68 -22.61 -5.26
C ASN A 48 -26.68 -21.67 -5.97
N CYS A 49 -27.23 -22.08 -7.11
CA CYS A 49 -28.26 -21.34 -7.83
C CYS A 49 -29.53 -21.18 -6.98
N LYS A 50 -29.97 -22.24 -6.28
CA LYS A 50 -31.11 -22.18 -5.34
C LYS A 50 -30.86 -21.24 -4.15
N LYS A 51 -29.60 -21.05 -3.75
CA LYS A 51 -29.19 -20.10 -2.70
C LYS A 51 -29.05 -18.65 -3.18
N GLY A 52 -29.33 -18.36 -4.45
CA GLY A 52 -29.21 -17.02 -5.03
C GLY A 52 -27.77 -16.54 -5.23
N LEU A 53 -26.78 -17.43 -5.19
CA LEU A 53 -25.37 -17.05 -5.40
C LEU A 53 -25.13 -16.69 -6.89
N PRO A 54 -24.37 -15.61 -7.17
CA PRO A 54 -24.10 -15.17 -8.53
C PRO A 54 -23.30 -16.22 -9.33
N ILE A 55 -23.78 -16.53 -10.54
CA ILE A 55 -23.22 -17.58 -11.41
C ILE A 55 -21.84 -17.19 -11.98
N ASN A 56 -21.68 -15.89 -12.24
CA ASN A 56 -20.52 -15.34 -12.94
C ASN A 56 -19.34 -15.04 -12.00
N GLN A 57 -19.49 -15.26 -10.70
CA GLN A 57 -18.47 -14.92 -9.72
C GLN A 57 -17.93 -16.18 -9.06
N GLU A 58 -16.60 -16.27 -8.98
CA GLU A 58 -15.96 -17.21 -8.08
C GLU A 58 -16.24 -16.79 -6.64
N ALA A 59 -16.37 -17.78 -5.74
CA ALA A 59 -16.46 -17.42 -4.33
C ALA A 59 -15.11 -16.85 -3.89
N PRO A 60 -15.09 -15.79 -3.06
CA PRO A 60 -13.86 -15.28 -2.51
C PRO A 60 -13.15 -16.42 -1.76
N ARG A 61 -11.86 -16.62 -2.06
CA ARG A 61 -11.04 -17.61 -1.36
C ARG A 61 -10.51 -16.96 -0.09
N SER A 62 -10.65 -17.63 1.06
CA SER A 62 -9.96 -17.21 2.26
C SER A 62 -8.46 -17.35 2.04
N GLY A 63 -7.75 -16.22 2.09
CA GLY A 63 -6.29 -16.21 2.06
C GLY A 63 -5.69 -16.67 3.39
N ARG A 64 -4.35 -16.76 3.43
CA ARG A 64 -3.62 -16.98 4.69
C ARG A 64 -3.97 -15.87 5.68
N PRO A 65 -4.26 -16.18 6.96
CA PRO A 65 -4.51 -15.16 7.96
C PRO A 65 -3.29 -14.25 8.12
N ASN A 66 -3.59 -12.99 8.40
CA ASN A 66 -2.61 -11.96 8.70
C ASN A 66 -1.86 -12.29 10.00
N LYS A 67 -0.54 -12.05 10.04
CA LYS A 67 0.27 -12.25 11.26
C LYS A 67 0.03 -11.16 12.32
N LEU A 68 -0.39 -9.97 11.90
CA LEU A 68 -0.78 -8.88 12.78
C LEU A 68 -2.29 -8.75 12.82
N THR A 69 -2.82 -8.50 14.01
CA THR A 69 -4.21 -8.12 14.22
C THR A 69 -4.47 -6.68 13.79
N LEU A 70 -5.74 -6.28 13.73
CA LEU A 70 -6.11 -4.88 13.51
C LEU A 70 -5.58 -3.97 14.63
N GLN A 71 -5.58 -4.46 15.87
CA GLN A 71 -5.08 -3.73 17.03
C GLN A 71 -3.56 -3.53 16.96
N ASP A 72 -2.82 -4.55 16.53
CA ASP A 72 -1.37 -4.45 16.33
C ASP A 72 -1.02 -3.42 15.25
N ALA A 73 -1.76 -3.44 14.14
CA ALA A 73 -1.57 -2.46 13.06
C ALA A 73 -1.85 -1.03 13.54
N HIS A 74 -2.92 -0.85 14.32
CA HIS A 74 -3.25 0.45 14.92
C HIS A 74 -2.17 0.91 15.92
N TYR A 75 -1.67 0.00 16.75
CA TYR A 75 -0.56 0.29 17.67
C TYR A 75 0.70 0.71 16.92
N ALA A 76 1.06 0.01 15.84
CA ALA A 76 2.20 0.37 15.00
C ALA A 76 2.06 1.78 14.39
N VAL A 77 0.86 2.14 13.93
CA VAL A 77 0.53 3.48 13.41
C VAL A 77 0.70 4.54 14.51
N ILE A 78 0.17 4.30 15.72
CA ILE A 78 0.31 5.23 16.86
C ILE A 78 1.78 5.44 17.23
N CYS A 79 2.55 4.36 17.29
CA CYS A 79 3.97 4.39 17.61
C CYS A 79 4.77 5.30 16.67
N ILE A 80 4.42 5.27 15.39
CA ILE A 80 5.02 6.12 14.37
C ILE A 80 4.50 7.57 14.49
N HIS A 81 3.18 7.76 14.55
CA HIS A 81 2.54 9.08 14.50
C HIS A 81 2.89 9.92 15.73
N ARG A 82 2.92 9.32 16.91
CA ARG A 82 3.34 9.99 18.16
C ARG A 82 4.85 10.15 18.29
N SER A 83 5.61 9.89 17.22
CA SER A 83 7.09 9.93 17.21
C SER A 83 7.73 9.15 18.36
N ARG A 84 7.08 8.08 18.84
CA ARG A 84 7.62 7.24 19.93
C ARG A 84 8.86 6.47 19.46
N TYR A 85 8.90 6.13 18.18
CA TYR A 85 10.03 5.45 17.55
C TYR A 85 10.41 6.12 16.23
N PRO A 86 11.72 6.20 15.90
CA PRO A 86 12.20 7.00 14.78
C PRO A 86 11.89 6.38 13.41
N ASN A 87 11.74 5.06 13.32
CA ASN A 87 11.48 4.39 12.05
C ASN A 87 10.73 3.06 12.25
N ALA A 88 10.14 2.55 11.17
CA ALA A 88 9.44 1.27 11.16
C ALA A 88 10.34 0.09 11.58
N ALA A 89 11.64 0.11 11.29
CA ALA A 89 12.54 -0.96 11.71
C ALA A 89 12.68 -1.02 13.25
N HIS A 90 12.67 0.13 13.91
CA HIS A 90 12.68 0.24 15.36
C HIS A 90 11.36 -0.27 15.95
N VAL A 91 10.22 0.13 15.39
CA VAL A 91 8.90 -0.41 15.79
C VAL A 91 8.87 -1.94 15.68
N GLN A 92 9.40 -2.48 14.58
CA GLN A 92 9.45 -3.93 14.39
C GLN A 92 10.32 -4.61 15.45
N ARG A 93 11.54 -4.14 15.67
CA ARG A 93 12.46 -4.75 16.65
C ARG A 93 11.91 -4.72 18.08
N THR A 94 11.26 -3.62 18.45
CA THR A 94 10.82 -3.41 19.84
C THR A 94 9.45 -4.03 20.12
N SER A 95 8.51 -3.94 19.18
CA SER A 95 7.11 -4.32 19.43
C SER A 95 6.65 -5.56 18.67
N PHE A 96 7.31 -5.90 17.56
CA PHE A 96 6.88 -7.02 16.71
C PHE A 96 8.08 -7.87 16.23
N PRO A 97 8.90 -8.45 17.14
CA PRO A 97 10.08 -9.24 16.76
C PRO A 97 9.74 -10.48 15.93
N GLN A 98 8.51 -10.99 16.02
CA GLN A 98 8.01 -12.17 15.32
C GLN A 98 7.72 -11.95 13.81
N ILE A 99 7.77 -10.70 13.33
CA ILE A 99 7.57 -10.38 11.91
C ILE A 99 8.80 -9.72 11.30
N SER A 100 8.90 -9.77 9.97
CA SER A 100 9.92 -9.02 9.25
C SER A 100 9.59 -7.52 9.22
N ALA A 101 10.62 -6.67 9.13
CA ALA A 101 10.44 -5.23 8.94
C ALA A 101 9.63 -4.91 7.67
N ARG A 102 9.81 -5.69 6.60
CA ARG A 102 9.04 -5.55 5.35
C ARG A 102 7.55 -5.79 5.57
N THR A 103 7.19 -6.79 6.38
CA THR A 103 5.81 -7.07 6.74
C THR A 103 5.20 -5.85 7.44
N LEU A 104 5.89 -5.29 8.44
CA LEU A 104 5.40 -4.11 9.15
C LEU A 104 5.22 -2.91 8.21
N GLN A 105 6.17 -2.66 7.30
CA GLN A 105 6.07 -1.59 6.31
C GLN A 105 4.83 -1.75 5.41
N GLN A 106 4.53 -2.98 4.95
CA GLN A 106 3.32 -3.23 4.17
C GLN A 106 2.05 -2.90 4.95
N TYR A 107 2.02 -3.19 6.26
CA TYR A 107 0.88 -2.79 7.11
C TYR A 107 0.78 -1.27 7.26
N LEU A 108 1.90 -0.58 7.46
CA LEU A 108 1.91 0.90 7.52
C LEU A 108 1.39 1.49 6.20
N HIS A 109 1.82 0.96 5.05
CA HIS A 109 1.33 1.38 3.74
C HIS A 109 -0.17 1.14 3.54
N ARG A 110 -0.69 -0.01 3.96
CA ARG A 110 -2.14 -0.29 3.94
C ARG A 110 -2.95 0.69 4.79
N ASN A 111 -2.33 1.25 5.83
CA ASN A 111 -2.94 2.27 6.69
C ASN A 111 -2.68 3.71 6.20
N GLY A 112 -2.09 3.89 5.02
CA GLY A 112 -1.85 5.20 4.39
C GLY A 112 -0.54 5.88 4.79
N LEU A 113 0.31 5.25 5.60
CA LEU A 113 1.62 5.80 5.95
C LEU A 113 2.66 5.45 4.88
N ARG A 114 3.53 6.42 4.57
CA ARG A 114 4.67 6.22 3.68
C ARG A 114 5.94 6.79 4.31
N ALA A 115 7.05 6.18 3.97
CA ALA A 115 8.37 6.65 4.32
C ALA A 115 8.76 7.85 3.44
N TYR A 116 9.23 8.93 4.05
CA TYR A 116 9.76 10.09 3.37
C TYR A 116 11.09 10.49 4.00
N HIS A 117 11.98 11.05 3.20
CA HIS A 117 13.17 11.71 3.72
C HIS A 117 12.79 13.06 4.33
N SER A 118 13.28 13.34 5.54
CA SER A 118 13.11 14.65 6.14
C SER A 118 13.89 15.70 5.35
N ARG A 119 13.34 16.90 5.23
CA ARG A 119 14.10 18.03 4.68
C ARG A 119 14.95 18.61 5.81
N LYS A 120 16.28 18.62 5.64
CA LYS A 120 17.17 19.35 6.55
C LYS A 120 17.08 20.82 6.20
N VAL A 121 16.40 21.60 7.03
CA VAL A 121 16.31 23.06 6.89
C VAL A 121 16.86 23.67 8.17
N PRO A 122 17.75 24.68 8.09
CA PRO A 122 18.18 25.42 9.27
C PRO A 122 16.96 26.04 9.97
N MET A 123 16.90 25.93 11.30
CA MET A 123 15.86 26.63 12.06
C MET A 123 16.13 28.14 11.98
N LEU A 124 15.30 28.86 11.24
CA LEU A 124 15.44 30.31 11.08
C LEU A 124 14.69 31.02 12.21
N LYS A 125 15.45 31.65 13.12
CA LYS A 125 14.89 32.61 14.08
C LYS A 125 14.37 33.84 13.34
N ASP A 126 13.39 34.54 13.91
CA ASP A 126 12.77 35.72 13.29
C ASP A 126 13.80 36.80 12.90
N GLU A 127 14.80 37.02 13.75
CA GLU A 127 15.91 37.94 13.45
C GLU A 127 16.68 37.53 12.20
N ALA A 128 17.04 36.25 12.08
CA ALA A 128 17.74 35.72 10.91
C ALA A 128 16.88 35.80 9.64
N GLN A 129 15.57 35.60 9.76
CA GLN A 129 14.64 35.78 8.65
C GLN A 129 14.63 37.23 8.17
N LEU A 130 14.60 38.21 9.08
CA LEU A 130 14.63 39.63 8.74
C LEU A 130 15.94 40.04 8.08
N VAL A 131 17.08 39.58 8.61
CA VAL A 131 18.40 39.87 8.02
C VAL A 131 18.48 39.31 6.59
N ARG A 132 18.07 38.04 6.39
CA ARG A 132 18.03 37.41 5.06
C ARG A 132 17.09 38.15 4.11
N PHE A 133 15.91 38.53 4.58
CA PHE A 133 14.93 39.27 3.79
C PHE A 133 15.47 40.64 3.35
N ARG A 134 16.09 41.40 4.27
CA ARG A 134 16.72 42.69 3.94
C ARG A 134 17.84 42.52 2.93
N TRP A 135 18.74 41.56 3.16
CA TRP A 135 19.84 41.26 2.24
C TRP A 135 19.35 40.96 0.82
N ALA A 136 18.30 40.13 0.71
CA ALA A 136 17.69 39.78 -0.58
C ALA A 136 17.01 40.99 -1.24
N ARG A 137 16.29 41.80 -0.46
CA ARG A 137 15.60 43.00 -0.97
C ARG A 137 16.58 44.05 -1.48
N GLU A 138 17.68 44.29 -0.79
CA GLU A 138 18.74 45.23 -1.21
C GLU A 138 19.41 44.82 -2.53
N ARG A 139 19.44 43.51 -2.81
CA ARG A 139 20.11 42.90 -3.97
C ARG A 139 19.15 42.47 -5.07
N LEU A 140 17.85 42.66 -4.88
CA LEU A 140 16.81 42.20 -5.80
C LEU A 140 16.96 42.79 -7.21
N PHE A 141 17.42 44.05 -7.29
CA PHE A 141 17.61 44.78 -8.54
C PHE A 141 19.09 45.01 -8.89
N TRP A 142 20.00 44.20 -8.34
CA TRP A 142 21.39 44.27 -8.75
C TRP A 142 21.55 43.91 -10.22
N SER A 143 22.35 44.71 -10.93
CA SER A 143 22.71 44.46 -12.31
C SER A 143 23.70 43.30 -12.42
N GLN A 144 23.79 42.69 -13.60
CA GLN A 144 24.71 41.59 -13.86
C GLN A 144 26.16 41.97 -13.53
N ALA A 145 26.60 43.16 -13.90
CA ALA A 145 27.96 43.65 -13.60
C ALA A 145 28.30 43.68 -12.10
N ARG A 146 27.30 43.89 -11.21
CA ARG A 146 27.52 43.81 -9.76
C ARG A 146 27.66 42.39 -9.25
N TRP A 147 26.94 41.44 -9.86
CA TRP A 147 27.10 40.02 -9.55
C TRP A 147 28.45 39.50 -10.05
N ASP A 148 28.90 39.95 -11.23
CA ASP A 148 30.18 39.55 -11.81
C ASP A 148 31.38 39.98 -10.96
N ASP A 149 31.26 41.09 -10.22
CA ASP A 149 32.27 41.59 -9.27
C ASP A 149 32.19 40.90 -7.88
N THR A 150 31.20 40.03 -7.65
CA THR A 150 30.99 39.37 -6.36
C THR A 150 31.53 37.93 -6.38
N ILE A 151 32.48 37.62 -5.50
CA ILE A 151 32.98 36.26 -5.28
C ILE A 151 32.32 35.68 -4.02
N PHE A 152 31.74 34.48 -4.17
CA PHE A 152 31.23 33.70 -3.04
C PHE A 152 32.21 32.57 -2.69
N SER A 153 32.49 32.42 -1.40
CA SER A 153 33.22 31.27 -0.86
C SER A 153 32.41 30.66 0.28
N ASP A 154 32.33 29.34 0.32
CA ASP A 154 31.76 28.59 1.45
C ASP A 154 32.57 27.31 1.66
N GLU A 155 32.56 26.80 2.87
CA GLU A 155 33.22 25.55 3.23
C GLU A 155 32.21 24.40 3.16
N SER A 156 32.56 23.32 2.46
CA SER A 156 31.74 22.11 2.39
C SER A 156 32.47 20.92 2.99
N ARG A 157 31.77 20.17 3.84
CA ARG A 157 32.29 18.97 4.48
C ARG A 157 32.14 17.77 3.54
N ILE A 158 33.25 17.08 3.25
CA ILE A 158 33.27 15.82 2.50
C ILE A 158 33.44 14.66 3.49
N GLU A 159 32.37 13.92 3.75
CA GLU A 159 32.41 12.73 4.61
C GLU A 159 32.57 11.47 3.75
N LEU A 160 33.64 10.68 4.01
CA LEU A 160 33.93 9.44 3.28
C LEU A 160 33.18 8.22 3.83
N PHE A 161 32.84 8.22 5.12
CA PHE A 161 32.19 7.11 5.80
C PHE A 161 31.11 7.62 6.76
N GLY A 162 29.94 6.99 6.71
CA GLY A 162 28.81 7.32 7.57
C GLY A 162 27.48 7.35 6.80
N PRO A 163 26.34 7.18 7.48
CA PRO A 163 25.04 7.36 6.87
C PRO A 163 24.83 8.85 6.52
N ASN A 164 25.23 9.24 5.32
CA ASN A 164 25.04 10.59 4.80
C ASN A 164 23.66 10.70 4.18
N GLY A 165 22.65 10.87 5.05
CA GLY A 165 21.28 11.05 4.59
C GLY A 165 20.39 11.69 5.64
N PRO A 166 19.33 12.40 5.23
CA PRO A 166 18.29 12.81 6.15
C PRO A 166 17.58 11.58 6.75
N PRO A 167 17.20 11.63 8.04
CA PRO A 167 16.41 10.57 8.63
C PRO A 167 15.10 10.39 7.88
N VAL A 168 14.60 9.14 7.88
CA VAL A 168 13.34 8.79 7.25
C VAL A 168 12.23 8.89 8.28
N HIS A 169 11.22 9.71 8.01
CA HIS A 169 10.00 9.80 8.80
C HIS A 169 8.84 9.14 8.06
N TRP A 170 7.85 8.66 8.82
CA TRP A 170 6.67 8.02 8.27
C TRP A 170 5.47 8.92 8.53
N ARG A 171 4.78 9.32 7.45
CA ARG A 171 3.63 10.22 7.51
C ARG A 171 2.62 9.89 6.42
N ARG A 172 1.42 10.45 6.52
CA ARG A 172 0.44 10.39 5.45
C ARG A 172 0.84 11.34 4.31
N PRO A 173 0.48 11.06 3.05
CA PRO A 173 0.76 11.94 1.92
C PRO A 173 0.23 13.37 2.11
N GLU A 174 -0.95 13.49 2.72
CA GLU A 174 -1.64 14.74 3.03
C GLU A 174 -1.04 15.55 4.17
N GLU A 175 -0.18 14.97 5.01
CA GLU A 175 0.46 15.70 6.12
C GLU A 175 1.58 16.62 5.59
N SER A 176 1.77 17.78 6.20
CA SER A 176 2.82 18.74 5.80
C SER A 176 4.21 18.19 6.07
N ALA A 177 5.20 18.60 5.28
CA ALA A 177 6.60 18.24 5.52
C ALA A 177 7.23 19.08 6.64
N TYR A 178 6.54 20.16 7.02
CA TYR A 178 7.01 21.18 7.97
C TYR A 178 6.36 21.05 9.35
N ASN A 179 5.21 20.38 9.44
CA ASN A 179 4.54 20.05 10.70
C ASN A 179 4.51 18.52 10.83
N PRO A 180 5.59 17.91 11.37
CA PRO A 180 5.55 16.51 11.78
C PRO A 180 4.54 16.29 12.91
#